data_AF-A0A0M6X2M7-F1
#
_entry.id   AF-A0A0M6X2M7-F1
#
_cell.length_a   1.000
_cell.length_b   1.000
_cell.length_c   1.000
_cell.angle_alpha   90.00
_cell.angle_beta   90.00
_cell.angle_gamma   90.00
#
_symmetry.space_group_name_H-M   'P 1'
#
loop_
_entity.id
_entity.type
_entity.pdbx_description
1 polymer ?
#
loop_
_entity_poly.entity_id
_entity_poly.type
_entity_poly.pdbx_seq_one_letter_code
_entity_poly.pdbx_strand_id
1 'polypeptide(L)'
;MWLFRLELKRILKSRRTLILLAIALLLSVAMAYLPISFEGINRPNEDGTVTELNGLAAIKYKQDLYKTSAGEVTPDRIKSALETYQSCVREYGPVEEEGFPLAVYIEKIVPFRHLLMGLPETFADPLTGIGADLMDIDPNDIDGAYYEKCAEHLQDVMRNEQRENETAQQKALEKYSELDTPFYLHSGISKDAFDYIELYILCLAILCVAIAAPTFAGEYQTGGDSILRTTKYGRKQLAITKILAAFTLFVVTFLVGITVHILILDAAFGTDCLKTSFQMRYSIINLPNINLGQLQIILAAAGLLSVLATVSCTLFLSAKCKDTLTVLLISIVVLLMPLFAYVAMGATWLSTILPSAGIGMQNNFLYQLADFNYLNIGGMSFWTPHVILISAGIELFVFTFLAIHSYCRHQVA
;
A
#
# COMPACT_ATOMS: atom_id res chain seq x y z
N MET A 1 -7.90 -27.72 22.45
CA MET A 1 -8.52 -28.06 21.15
C MET A 1 -10.05 -27.97 21.16
N TRP A 2 -10.78 -28.69 22.03
CA TRP A 2 -12.25 -28.65 22.03
C TRP A 2 -12.84 -27.26 22.27
N LEU A 3 -12.37 -26.53 23.30
CA LEU A 3 -12.84 -25.17 23.62
C LEU A 3 -12.64 -24.20 22.45
N PHE A 4 -11.51 -24.30 21.75
CA PHE A 4 -11.18 -23.50 20.58
C PHE A 4 -12.16 -23.74 19.42
N ARG A 5 -12.47 -25.01 19.12
CA ARG A 5 -13.45 -25.35 18.09
C ARG A 5 -14.84 -24.83 18.41
N LEU A 6 -15.23 -24.86 19.69
CA LEU A 6 -16.51 -24.30 20.13
C LEU A 6 -16.56 -22.78 19.98
N GLU A 7 -15.49 -22.08 20.36
CA GLU A 7 -15.45 -20.62 20.24
C GLU A 7 -15.43 -20.18 18.78
N LEU A 8 -14.66 -20.86 17.93
CA LEU A 8 -14.69 -20.61 16.48
C LEU A 8 -16.09 -20.86 15.89
N LYS A 9 -16.73 -21.97 16.27
CA LYS A 9 -18.10 -22.30 15.86
C LYS A 9 -19.09 -21.25 16.32
N ARG A 10 -18.94 -20.71 17.53
CA ARG A 10 -19.79 -19.63 18.04
C ARG A 10 -19.63 -18.38 17.20
N ILE A 11 -18.40 -17.94 16.94
CA ILE A 11 -18.13 -16.75 16.11
C ILE A 11 -18.73 -16.93 14.72
N LEU A 12 -18.53 -18.08 14.09
CA LEU A 12 -19.05 -18.39 12.75
C LEU A 12 -20.57 -18.63 12.70
N LYS A 13 -21.23 -18.91 13.81
CA LYS A 13 -22.71 -19.00 13.88
C LYS A 13 -23.40 -17.65 14.06
N SER A 14 -22.64 -16.60 14.37
CA SER A 14 -23.18 -15.24 14.46
C SER A 14 -23.59 -14.75 13.08
N ARG A 15 -24.89 -14.44 12.89
CA ARG A 15 -25.41 -13.87 11.64
C ARG A 15 -24.65 -12.59 11.25
N ARG A 16 -24.38 -11.72 12.23
CA ARG A 16 -23.59 -10.50 12.03
C ARG A 16 -22.20 -10.81 11.49
N THR A 17 -21.51 -11.78 12.07
CA THR A 17 -20.16 -12.15 11.62
C THR A 17 -20.19 -12.71 10.20
N LEU A 18 -21.13 -13.60 9.88
CA LEU A 18 -21.27 -14.15 8.53
C LEU A 18 -21.54 -13.05 7.49
N ILE A 19 -22.40 -12.07 7.81
CA ILE A 19 -22.66 -10.92 6.93
C ILE A 19 -21.39 -10.11 6.72
N LEU A 20 -20.63 -9.80 7.78
CA LEU A 20 -19.40 -9.02 7.66
C LEU A 20 -18.30 -9.77 6.88
N LEU A 21 -18.20 -11.09 7.04
CA LEU A 21 -17.28 -11.92 6.24
C LEU A 21 -17.68 -11.96 4.76
N ALA A 22 -18.98 -12.05 4.46
CA ALA A 22 -19.47 -11.98 3.09
C ALA A 22 -19.19 -10.61 2.46
N ILE A 23 -19.40 -9.51 3.20
CA ILE A 23 -19.05 -8.16 2.77
C ILE A 23 -17.54 -8.05 2.52
N ALA A 24 -16.69 -8.58 3.40
CA ALA A 24 -15.24 -8.56 3.22
C ALA A 24 -14.78 -9.24 1.92
N LEU A 25 -15.41 -10.37 1.54
CA LEU A 25 -15.12 -11.07 0.29
C LEU A 25 -15.69 -10.34 -0.93
N LEU A 26 -16.89 -9.78 -0.84
CA LEU A 26 -17.48 -8.99 -1.93
C LEU A 26 -16.65 -7.72 -2.20
N LEU A 27 -16.18 -7.05 -1.15
CA LEU A 27 -15.31 -5.87 -1.26
C LEU A 27 -13.97 -6.22 -1.90
N SER A 28 -13.39 -7.38 -1.59
CA SER A 28 -12.15 -7.85 -2.23
C SER A 28 -12.29 -7.86 -3.76
N VAL A 29 -13.36 -8.49 -4.27
CA VAL A 29 -13.65 -8.58 -5.70
C VAL A 29 -13.99 -7.20 -6.29
N ALA A 30 -14.85 -6.44 -5.63
CA ALA A 30 -15.28 -5.13 -6.11
C ALA A 30 -14.10 -4.14 -6.22
N MET A 31 -13.23 -4.09 -5.21
CA MET A 31 -12.07 -3.20 -5.20
C MET A 31 -11.00 -3.63 -6.19
N ALA A 32 -10.83 -4.93 -6.46
CA ALA A 32 -9.92 -5.39 -7.51
C ALA A 32 -10.44 -5.04 -8.91
N TYR A 33 -11.77 -5.00 -9.09
CA TYR A 33 -12.41 -4.65 -10.36
C TYR A 33 -12.29 -3.15 -10.69
N LEU A 34 -12.31 -2.26 -9.71
CA LEU A 34 -12.25 -0.80 -9.93
C LEU A 34 -11.04 -0.33 -10.76
N PRO A 35 -9.78 -0.64 -10.40
CA PRO A 35 -8.62 -0.22 -11.18
C PRO A 35 -8.64 -0.82 -12.59
N ILE A 36 -9.20 -2.03 -12.77
CA ILE A 36 -9.40 -2.61 -14.10
C ILE A 36 -10.41 -1.78 -14.89
N SER A 37 -11.53 -1.39 -14.28
CA SER A 37 -12.61 -0.67 -14.95
C SER A 37 -12.25 0.75 -15.37
N PHE A 38 -11.28 1.37 -14.70
CA PHE A 38 -10.80 2.72 -15.02
C PHE A 38 -9.73 2.75 -16.12
N GLU A 39 -9.26 1.58 -16.56
CA GLU A 39 -8.35 1.51 -17.69
C GLU A 39 -9.06 1.86 -18.98
N GLY A 40 -8.57 2.91 -19.65
CA GLY A 40 -9.05 3.35 -20.96
C GLY A 40 -7.91 3.70 -21.90
N ILE A 41 -8.13 3.56 -23.20
CA ILE A 41 -7.25 4.04 -24.27
C ILE A 41 -8.01 4.22 -25.58
N ASN A 42 -7.72 5.32 -26.28
CA ASN A 42 -8.25 5.57 -27.61
C ASN A 42 -7.40 4.85 -28.66
N ARG A 43 -8.03 3.96 -29.43
CA ARG A 43 -7.40 3.26 -30.55
C ARG A 43 -7.76 3.95 -31.87
N PRO A 44 -6.78 4.49 -32.60
CA PRO A 44 -6.99 4.98 -33.95
C PRO A 44 -7.23 3.80 -34.91
N ASN A 45 -8.24 3.90 -35.77
CA ASN A 45 -8.56 2.92 -36.81
C ASN A 45 -8.00 3.38 -38.17
N GLU A 46 -7.82 2.42 -39.09
CA GLU A 46 -7.30 2.69 -40.45
C GLU A 46 -8.22 3.59 -41.29
N ASP A 47 -9.52 3.62 -40.97
CA ASP A 47 -10.53 4.46 -41.63
C ASP A 47 -10.57 5.90 -41.08
N GLY A 48 -9.66 6.25 -40.17
CA GLY A 48 -9.59 7.57 -39.53
C GLY A 48 -10.56 7.77 -38.37
N THR A 49 -11.37 6.77 -38.03
CA THR A 49 -12.23 6.79 -36.83
C THR A 49 -11.43 6.40 -35.58
N VAL A 50 -11.98 6.68 -34.39
CA VAL A 50 -11.36 6.33 -33.10
C VAL A 50 -12.29 5.39 -32.34
N THR A 51 -11.75 4.26 -31.90
CA THR A 51 -12.43 3.33 -31.01
C THR A 51 -11.96 3.55 -29.57
N GLU A 52 -12.88 3.88 -28.67
CA GLU A 52 -12.58 3.90 -27.24
C GLU A 52 -12.55 2.48 -26.69
N LEU A 53 -11.39 2.06 -26.17
CA LEU A 53 -11.24 0.78 -25.48
C LEU A 53 -11.25 1.02 -23.98
N ASN A 54 -12.01 0.20 -23.25
CA ASN A 54 -12.15 0.28 -21.80
C ASN A 54 -11.94 -1.08 -21.14
N GLY A 55 -11.58 -1.08 -19.85
CA GLY A 55 -11.43 -2.27 -19.04
C GLY A 55 -10.37 -3.23 -19.57
N LEU A 56 -10.70 -4.52 -19.58
CA LEU A 56 -9.81 -5.60 -20.06
C LEU A 56 -9.37 -5.41 -21.52
N ALA A 57 -10.22 -4.83 -22.37
CA ALA A 57 -9.86 -4.58 -23.77
C ALA A 57 -8.77 -3.50 -23.88
N ALA A 58 -8.85 -2.45 -23.06
CA ALA A 58 -7.82 -1.42 -22.96
C ALA A 58 -6.50 -1.99 -22.45
N ILE A 59 -6.57 -2.78 -21.37
CA ILE A 59 -5.38 -3.43 -20.76
C ILE A 59 -4.67 -4.30 -21.79
N LYS A 60 -5.39 -5.17 -22.50
CA LYS A 60 -4.80 -6.04 -23.51
C LYS A 60 -4.14 -5.24 -24.64
N TYR A 61 -4.80 -4.19 -25.12
CA TYR A 61 -4.24 -3.32 -26.15
C TYR A 61 -2.97 -2.60 -25.67
N LYS A 62 -2.97 -2.07 -24.43
CA LYS A 62 -1.79 -1.46 -23.80
C LYS A 62 -0.63 -2.45 -23.65
N GLN A 63 -0.90 -3.67 -23.22
CA GLN A 63 0.11 -4.73 -23.11
C GLN A 63 0.78 -5.01 -24.45
N ASP A 64 0.01 -5.08 -25.54
CA ASP A 64 0.56 -5.29 -26.87
C ASP A 64 1.47 -4.13 -27.31
N LEU A 65 1.12 -2.87 -26.97
CA LEU A 65 1.96 -1.70 -27.21
C LEU A 65 3.26 -1.72 -26.38
N TYR A 66 3.20 -2.17 -25.12
CA TYR A 66 4.34 -2.13 -24.20
C TYR A 66 5.34 -3.28 -24.36
N LYS A 67 4.99 -4.33 -25.10
CA LYS A 67 5.91 -5.47 -25.37
C LYS A 67 7.25 -5.03 -25.93
N THR A 68 7.28 -3.99 -26.74
CA THR A 68 8.49 -3.48 -27.39
C THR A 68 9.39 -2.68 -26.44
N SER A 69 8.84 -2.12 -25.36
CA SER A 69 9.58 -1.34 -24.37
C SER A 69 9.95 -2.12 -23.10
N ALA A 70 9.53 -3.37 -22.99
CA ALA A 70 9.92 -4.22 -21.88
C ALA A 70 11.45 -4.45 -21.85
N GLY A 71 12.03 -4.56 -20.66
CA GLY A 71 13.43 -4.93 -20.43
C GLY A 71 14.18 -3.97 -19.51
N GLU A 72 15.51 -4.10 -19.50
CA GLU A 72 16.42 -3.23 -18.72
C GLU A 72 16.37 -1.79 -19.23
N VAL A 73 16.36 -0.84 -18.29
CA VAL A 73 16.26 0.61 -18.53
C VAL A 73 17.67 1.17 -18.73
N THR A 74 18.31 0.83 -19.84
CA THR A 74 19.66 1.30 -20.14
C THR A 74 19.68 2.75 -20.62
N PRO A 75 20.77 3.51 -20.39
CA PRO A 75 20.93 4.88 -20.91
C PRO A 75 20.63 5.00 -22.41
N ASP A 76 21.14 4.06 -23.23
CA ASP A 76 20.90 4.04 -24.68
C ASP A 76 19.41 3.97 -25.05
N ARG A 77 18.63 3.18 -24.31
CA ARG A 77 17.18 3.04 -24.54
C ARG A 77 16.43 4.30 -24.16
N ILE A 78 16.81 4.93 -23.04
CA ILE A 78 16.21 6.19 -22.59
C ILE A 78 16.53 7.30 -23.60
N LYS A 79 17.79 7.39 -24.04
CA LYS A 79 18.23 8.34 -25.06
C LYS A 79 17.46 8.18 -26.36
N SER A 80 17.38 6.96 -26.89
CA SER A 80 16.62 6.69 -28.13
C SER A 80 15.13 7.03 -27.99
N ALA A 81 14.53 6.75 -26.84
CA ALA A 81 13.15 7.14 -26.55
C ALA A 81 12.98 8.67 -26.52
N LEU A 82 13.91 9.39 -25.89
CA LEU A 82 13.89 10.85 -25.81
C LEU A 82 14.06 11.49 -27.19
N GLU A 83 15.03 11.03 -27.98
CA GLU A 83 15.25 11.51 -29.35
C GLU A 83 14.01 11.31 -30.23
N THR A 84 13.34 10.17 -30.08
CA THR A 84 12.09 9.87 -30.80
C THR A 84 10.97 10.82 -30.36
N TYR A 85 10.81 11.03 -29.06
CA TYR A 85 9.84 11.99 -28.50
C TYR A 85 10.09 13.41 -29.02
N GLN A 86 11.31 13.92 -28.87
CA GLN A 86 11.67 15.27 -29.30
C GLN A 86 11.51 15.46 -30.82
N SER A 87 11.81 14.43 -31.60
CA SER A 87 11.60 14.48 -33.06
C SER A 87 10.12 14.53 -33.42
N CYS A 88 9.27 13.77 -32.73
CA CYS A 88 7.82 13.86 -32.91
C CYS A 88 7.29 15.25 -32.53
N VAL A 89 7.76 15.83 -31.42
CA VAL A 89 7.33 17.17 -31.00
C VAL A 89 7.78 18.25 -31.99
N ARG A 90 9.00 18.15 -32.54
CA ARG A 90 9.49 19.08 -33.58
C ARG A 90 8.68 19.01 -34.87
N GLU A 91 8.19 17.81 -35.23
CA GLU A 91 7.44 17.59 -36.48
C GLU A 91 5.96 17.95 -36.35
N TYR A 92 5.33 17.57 -35.23
CA TYR A 92 3.87 17.64 -35.06
C TYR A 92 3.39 18.67 -34.03
N GLY A 93 4.31 19.36 -33.34
CA GLY A 93 4.01 20.25 -32.22
C GLY A 93 3.96 19.52 -30.87
N PRO A 94 3.69 20.25 -29.77
CA PRO A 94 3.60 19.68 -28.43
C PRO A 94 2.53 18.60 -28.32
N VAL A 95 2.83 17.52 -27.59
CA VAL A 95 1.93 16.35 -27.45
C VAL A 95 0.61 16.70 -26.74
N GLU A 96 0.63 17.71 -25.88
CA GLU A 96 -0.52 18.14 -25.07
C GLU A 96 -1.44 19.13 -25.81
N GLU A 97 -1.02 19.66 -26.96
CA GLU A 97 -1.80 20.64 -27.72
C GLU A 97 -2.87 19.99 -28.60
N GLU A 98 -4.00 20.70 -28.76
CA GLU A 98 -5.08 20.35 -29.69
C GLU A 98 -4.55 20.42 -31.14
N GLY A 99 -4.00 19.31 -31.62
CA GLY A 99 -3.41 19.22 -32.96
C GLY A 99 -2.45 18.04 -33.16
N PHE A 100 -1.91 17.48 -32.07
CA PHE A 100 -0.99 16.34 -32.17
C PHE A 100 -1.72 15.08 -32.71
N PRO A 101 -1.23 14.43 -33.79
CA PRO A 101 -1.93 13.28 -34.37
C PRO A 101 -1.98 12.09 -33.41
N LEU A 102 -3.20 11.65 -33.06
CA LEU A 102 -3.41 10.51 -32.14
C LEU A 102 -2.73 9.22 -32.61
N ALA A 103 -2.75 8.95 -33.92
CA ALA A 103 -2.06 7.79 -34.49
C ALA A 103 -0.55 7.81 -34.21
N VAL A 104 0.08 8.98 -34.40
CA VAL A 104 1.50 9.18 -34.09
C VAL A 104 1.75 9.01 -32.59
N TYR A 105 0.88 9.53 -31.74
CA TYR A 105 1.02 9.38 -30.28
C TYR A 105 0.98 7.90 -29.85
N ILE A 106 -0.04 7.16 -30.29
CA ILE A 106 -0.25 5.76 -29.91
C ILE A 106 0.86 4.86 -30.48
N GLU A 107 1.31 5.10 -31.72
CA GLU A 107 2.31 4.25 -32.38
C GLU A 107 3.73 4.61 -31.98
N LYS A 108 4.06 5.91 -31.92
CA LYS A 108 5.44 6.38 -31.75
C LYS A 108 5.78 6.85 -30.35
N ILE A 109 4.84 7.11 -29.43
CA ILE A 109 5.17 7.64 -28.08
C ILE A 109 4.73 6.69 -26.97
N VAL A 110 3.49 6.21 -27.01
CA VAL A 110 2.93 5.32 -25.97
C VAL A 110 3.82 4.13 -25.65
N PRO A 111 4.42 3.41 -26.62
CA PRO A 111 5.22 2.22 -26.34
C PRO A 111 6.32 2.47 -25.30
N PHE A 112 7.05 3.58 -25.40
CA PHE A 112 8.17 3.89 -24.50
C PHE A 112 7.89 5.03 -23.50
N ARG A 113 6.66 5.55 -23.43
CA ARG A 113 6.30 6.67 -22.55
C ARG A 113 6.78 6.47 -21.10
N HIS A 114 6.69 5.24 -20.59
CA HIS A 114 7.11 4.92 -19.23
C HIS A 114 8.63 4.96 -19.00
N LEU A 115 9.44 4.85 -20.06
CA LEU A 115 10.89 5.10 -19.97
C LEU A 115 11.18 6.60 -19.78
N LEU A 116 10.32 7.47 -20.32
CA LEU A 116 10.49 8.92 -20.24
C LEU A 116 9.99 9.52 -18.92
N MET A 117 9.10 8.82 -18.18
CA MET A 117 8.47 9.35 -16.98
C MET A 117 9.46 9.75 -15.88
N GLY A 118 10.62 9.11 -15.81
CA GLY A 118 11.66 9.42 -14.83
C GLY A 118 12.56 10.60 -15.21
N LEU A 119 12.62 10.98 -16.50
CA LEU A 119 13.55 12.01 -16.97
C LEU A 119 13.28 13.41 -16.39
N PRO A 120 12.02 13.91 -16.35
CA PRO A 120 11.75 15.20 -15.74
C PRO A 120 12.23 15.28 -14.28
N GLU A 121 12.07 14.18 -13.53
CA GLU A 121 12.51 14.05 -12.15
C GLU A 121 14.05 14.01 -12.06
N THR A 122 14.73 13.15 -12.83
CA THR A 122 16.19 13.06 -12.86
C THR A 122 16.88 14.41 -13.14
N PHE A 123 16.28 15.23 -14.00
CA PHE A 123 16.82 16.53 -14.44
C PHE A 123 16.15 17.72 -13.76
N ALA A 124 15.42 17.50 -12.66
CA ALA A 124 14.73 18.58 -11.96
C ALA A 124 15.70 19.64 -11.41
N ASP A 125 15.22 20.87 -11.30
CA ASP A 125 15.98 21.96 -10.70
C ASP A 125 16.34 21.65 -9.23
N PRO A 126 17.63 21.68 -8.83
CA PRO A 126 18.07 21.27 -7.50
C PRO A 126 17.51 22.08 -6.33
N LEU A 127 17.03 23.31 -6.58
CA LEU A 127 16.55 24.23 -5.56
C LEU A 127 15.03 24.18 -5.42
N THR A 128 14.33 24.08 -6.54
CA THR A 128 12.87 24.15 -6.60
C THR A 128 12.21 22.77 -6.71
N GLY A 129 12.94 21.76 -7.17
CA GLY A 129 12.41 20.41 -7.44
C GLY A 129 11.48 20.36 -8.64
N ILE A 130 11.40 21.43 -9.45
CA ILE A 130 10.56 21.47 -10.65
C ILE A 130 11.21 20.58 -11.72
N GLY A 131 10.46 19.59 -12.20
CA GLY A 131 10.95 18.67 -13.22
C GLY A 131 11.23 19.36 -14.55
N ALA A 132 12.27 18.93 -15.25
CA ALA A 132 12.64 19.47 -16.56
C ALA A 132 11.62 19.11 -17.64
N ASP A 133 11.43 20.00 -18.61
CA ASP A 133 10.71 19.67 -19.83
C ASP A 133 11.55 18.69 -20.66
N LEU A 134 10.92 17.64 -21.21
CA LEU A 134 11.59 16.66 -22.06
C LEU A 134 12.24 17.30 -23.30
N MET A 135 11.76 18.45 -23.76
CA MET A 135 12.36 19.20 -24.87
C MET A 135 13.65 19.93 -24.48
N ASP A 136 13.84 20.23 -23.21
CA ASP A 136 15.00 20.97 -22.69
C ASP A 136 16.16 20.05 -22.28
N ILE A 137 15.92 18.73 -22.18
CA ILE A 137 16.93 17.74 -21.83
C ILE A 137 17.77 17.39 -23.06
N ASP A 138 19.09 17.58 -23.00
CA ASP A 138 20.02 17.12 -24.04
C ASP A 138 20.11 15.57 -24.01
N PRO A 139 19.83 14.86 -25.10
CA PRO A 139 19.98 13.40 -25.13
C PRO A 139 21.40 12.90 -24.79
N ASN A 140 22.45 13.70 -25.02
CA ASN A 140 23.83 13.34 -24.66
C ASN A 140 24.09 13.40 -23.16
N ASP A 141 23.28 14.13 -22.41
CA ASP A 141 23.36 14.19 -20.95
C ASP A 141 22.92 12.89 -20.27
N ILE A 142 22.34 11.95 -21.02
CA ILE A 142 21.92 10.62 -20.57
C ILE A 142 23.09 9.62 -20.67
N ASP A 143 24.04 9.84 -21.58
CA ASP A 143 25.11 8.89 -21.88
C ASP A 143 26.03 8.68 -20.67
N GLY A 144 26.12 7.43 -20.20
CA GLY A 144 27.05 6.99 -19.16
C GLY A 144 26.77 7.49 -17.73
N ALA A 145 25.92 8.50 -17.55
CA ALA A 145 25.71 9.17 -16.26
C ALA A 145 24.25 9.16 -15.77
N TYR A 146 23.30 8.53 -16.47
CA TYR A 146 21.88 8.55 -16.08
C TYR A 146 21.65 8.16 -14.61
N TYR A 147 22.18 7.02 -14.17
CA TYR A 147 22.02 6.54 -12.79
C TYR A 147 22.81 7.38 -11.77
N GLU A 148 23.92 8.01 -12.18
CA GLU A 148 24.64 8.96 -11.33
C GLU A 148 23.79 10.21 -11.11
N LYS A 149 23.18 10.76 -12.16
CA LYS A 149 22.23 11.88 -12.06
C LYS A 149 21.00 11.54 -11.22
N CYS A 150 20.48 10.32 -11.29
CA CYS A 150 19.41 9.87 -10.38
C CYS A 150 19.85 9.94 -8.91
N ALA A 151 21.08 9.50 -8.60
CA ALA A 151 21.61 9.56 -7.24
C ALA A 151 21.89 11.01 -6.78
N GLU A 152 22.37 11.88 -7.67
CA GLU A 152 22.51 13.32 -7.41
C GLU A 152 21.15 13.97 -7.12
N HIS A 153 20.13 13.63 -7.91
CA HIS A 153 18.78 14.12 -7.68
C HIS A 153 18.24 13.69 -6.30
N LEU A 154 18.46 12.44 -5.89
CA LEU A 154 18.11 12.00 -4.53
C LEU A 154 18.84 12.84 -3.46
N GLN A 155 20.12 13.16 -3.67
CA GLN A 155 20.87 14.01 -2.74
C GLN A 155 20.23 15.40 -2.62
N ASP A 156 19.79 15.99 -3.73
CA ASP A 156 19.10 17.27 -3.74
C ASP A 156 17.75 17.22 -3.01
N VAL A 157 16.94 16.19 -3.28
CA VAL A 157 15.65 15.96 -2.62
C VAL A 157 15.85 15.78 -1.12
N MET A 158 16.78 14.92 -0.70
CA MET A 158 17.06 14.68 0.71
C MET A 158 17.59 15.92 1.42
N ARG A 159 18.42 16.74 0.77
CA ARG A 159 18.85 18.04 1.31
C ARG A 159 17.66 18.99 1.51
N ASN A 160 16.69 18.96 0.61
CA ASN A 160 15.51 19.83 0.66
C ASN A 160 14.45 19.37 1.67
N GLU A 161 14.17 18.07 1.75
CA GLU A 161 13.16 17.47 2.63
C GLU A 161 13.68 17.22 4.05
N GLN A 162 14.97 16.89 4.20
CA GLN A 162 15.61 16.58 5.49
C GLN A 162 16.70 17.59 5.86
N ARG A 163 16.43 18.89 5.64
CA ARG A 163 17.39 20.01 5.83
C ARG A 163 18.18 19.98 7.14
N GLU A 164 17.50 19.68 8.24
CA GLU A 164 18.08 19.70 9.59
C GLU A 164 18.60 18.33 10.05
N ASN A 165 18.44 17.27 9.23
CA ASN A 165 18.70 15.89 9.63
C ASN A 165 19.70 15.21 8.67
N GLU A 166 20.98 15.54 8.82
CA GLU A 166 22.07 14.94 8.02
C GLU A 166 22.10 13.40 8.11
N THR A 167 21.75 12.83 9.28
CA THR A 167 21.66 11.38 9.48
C THR A 167 20.58 10.73 8.62
N ALA A 168 19.46 11.41 8.34
CA ALA A 168 18.43 10.91 7.43
C ALA A 168 18.92 10.93 5.99
N GLN A 169 19.58 12.02 5.58
CA GLN A 169 20.19 12.17 4.26
C GLN A 169 21.19 11.04 3.98
N GLN A 170 22.13 10.81 4.90
CA GLN A 170 23.13 9.75 4.75
C GLN A 170 22.50 8.36 4.64
N LYS A 171 21.50 8.05 5.47
CA LYS A 171 20.81 6.75 5.42
C LYS A 171 20.05 6.53 4.12
N ALA A 172 19.43 7.56 3.57
CA ALA A 172 18.75 7.45 2.28
C ALA A 172 19.75 7.18 1.15
N LEU A 173 20.87 7.91 1.11
CA LEU A 173 21.92 7.73 0.12
C LEU A 173 22.60 6.35 0.21
N GLU A 174 22.89 5.88 1.43
CA GLU A 174 23.41 4.53 1.67
C GLU A 174 22.43 3.46 1.19
N LYS A 175 21.14 3.61 1.49
CA LYS A 175 20.11 2.67 1.05
C LYS A 175 19.93 2.69 -0.48
N TYR A 176 20.06 3.86 -1.11
CA TYR A 176 19.93 3.98 -2.56
C TYR A 176 21.14 3.40 -3.30
N SER A 177 22.34 3.42 -2.71
CA SER A 177 23.53 2.80 -3.33
C SER A 177 23.49 1.27 -3.34
N GLU A 178 22.59 0.65 -2.56
CA GLU A 178 22.30 -0.79 -2.58
C GLU A 178 21.33 -1.22 -3.69
N LEU A 179 20.82 -0.29 -4.51
CA LEU A 179 19.90 -0.61 -5.60
C LEU A 179 20.61 -1.32 -6.77
N ASP A 180 19.95 -2.33 -7.32
CA ASP A 180 20.39 -2.97 -8.56
C ASP A 180 20.08 -2.07 -9.76
N THR A 181 21.12 -1.71 -10.52
CA THR A 181 21.01 -0.97 -11.78
C THR A 181 21.62 -1.78 -12.94
N PRO A 182 21.06 -1.72 -14.16
CA PRO A 182 19.89 -0.92 -14.54
C PRO A 182 18.56 -1.45 -13.98
N PHE A 183 17.61 -0.55 -13.76
CA PHE A 183 16.24 -0.90 -13.39
C PHE A 183 15.55 -1.71 -14.50
N TYR A 184 14.51 -2.44 -14.15
CA TYR A 184 13.71 -3.22 -15.10
C TYR A 184 12.34 -2.60 -15.29
N LEU A 185 11.87 -2.50 -16.54
CA LEU A 185 10.55 -2.00 -16.86
C LEU A 185 9.77 -3.03 -17.69
N HIS A 186 8.55 -3.35 -17.27
CA HIS A 186 7.55 -3.99 -18.09
C HIS A 186 6.21 -3.29 -17.83
N SER A 187 5.89 -2.28 -18.65
CA SER A 187 4.68 -1.50 -18.42
C SER A 187 3.41 -2.33 -18.61
N GLY A 188 2.36 -1.96 -17.88
CA GLY A 188 1.03 -2.54 -18.03
C GLY A 188 0.15 -2.43 -16.79
N ILE A 189 0.70 -2.20 -15.59
CA ILE A 189 -0.09 -2.11 -14.35
C ILE A 189 -0.25 -0.66 -13.85
N SER A 190 -1.48 -0.25 -13.47
CA SER A 190 -1.73 1.09 -12.90
C SER A 190 -1.15 1.25 -11.48
N LYS A 191 -0.87 2.50 -11.05
CA LYS A 191 -0.60 2.85 -9.64
C LYS A 191 -1.84 2.54 -8.82
N ASP A 192 -3.01 2.82 -9.38
CA ASP A 192 -4.32 2.58 -8.76
C ASP A 192 -4.46 1.13 -8.29
N ALA A 193 -3.93 0.16 -9.03
CA ALA A 193 -3.99 -1.26 -8.65
C ALA A 193 -3.42 -1.51 -7.24
N PHE A 194 -2.35 -0.81 -6.87
CA PHE A 194 -1.75 -0.91 -5.53
C PHE A 194 -2.47 -0.05 -4.50
N ASP A 195 -2.99 1.12 -4.88
CA ASP A 195 -3.80 1.95 -3.99
C ASP A 195 -5.09 1.22 -3.56
N TYR A 196 -5.69 0.44 -4.46
CA TYR A 196 -6.86 -0.40 -4.16
C TYR A 196 -6.54 -1.61 -3.27
N ILE A 197 -5.30 -2.12 -3.26
CA ILE A 197 -4.83 -3.11 -2.28
C ILE A 197 -4.86 -2.50 -0.87
N GLU A 198 -4.29 -1.31 -0.71
CA GLU A 198 -4.24 -0.59 0.58
C GLU A 198 -5.64 -0.20 1.07
N LEU A 199 -6.47 0.31 0.16
CA LEU A 199 -7.86 0.67 0.47
C LEU A 199 -8.66 -0.57 0.92
N TYR A 200 -8.45 -1.72 0.28
CA TYR A 200 -9.05 -2.98 0.69
C TYR A 200 -8.62 -3.40 2.09
N ILE A 201 -7.33 -3.29 2.42
CA ILE A 201 -6.79 -3.59 3.75
C ILE A 201 -7.44 -2.68 4.81
N LEU A 202 -7.63 -1.39 4.54
CA LEU A 202 -8.33 -0.47 5.42
C LEU A 202 -9.78 -0.88 5.67
N CYS A 203 -10.54 -1.18 4.62
CA CYS A 203 -11.92 -1.65 4.76
C CYS A 203 -11.99 -2.95 5.57
N LEU A 204 -11.06 -3.87 5.32
CA LEU A 204 -10.98 -5.12 6.06
C LEU A 204 -10.65 -4.89 7.54
N ALA A 205 -9.76 -3.96 7.87
CA ALA A 205 -9.46 -3.57 9.25
C ALA A 205 -10.70 -3.10 10.00
N ILE A 206 -11.53 -2.25 9.38
CA ILE A 206 -12.79 -1.75 9.93
C ILE A 206 -13.76 -2.91 10.21
N LEU A 207 -13.90 -3.85 9.27
CA LEU A 207 -14.76 -5.02 9.44
C LEU A 207 -14.25 -5.94 10.56
N CYS A 208 -12.94 -6.15 10.65
CA CYS A 208 -12.30 -6.92 11.71
C CYS A 208 -12.54 -6.30 13.09
N VAL A 209 -12.42 -4.96 13.23
CA VAL A 209 -12.78 -4.23 14.46
C VAL A 209 -14.25 -4.47 14.82
N ALA A 210 -15.16 -4.38 13.85
CA ALA A 210 -16.57 -4.62 14.07
C ALA A 210 -16.87 -6.06 14.53
N ILE A 211 -16.11 -7.06 14.07
CA ILE A 211 -16.26 -8.45 14.52
C ILE A 211 -15.61 -8.66 15.90
N ALA A 212 -14.47 -8.01 16.18
CA ALA A 212 -13.71 -8.17 17.41
C ALA A 212 -14.36 -7.48 18.62
N ALA A 213 -15.03 -6.33 18.42
CA ALA A 213 -15.63 -5.53 19.49
C ALA A 213 -16.51 -6.32 20.49
N PRO A 214 -17.43 -7.21 20.07
CA PRO A 214 -18.28 -7.98 21.00
C PRO A 214 -17.59 -9.17 21.71
N THR A 215 -16.30 -9.44 21.48
CA THR A 215 -15.65 -10.71 21.92
C THR A 215 -15.77 -10.98 23.42
N PHE A 216 -15.55 -9.95 24.24
CA PHE A 216 -15.70 -9.99 25.70
C PHE A 216 -16.86 -9.09 26.15
N ALA A 217 -16.91 -7.85 25.66
CA ALA A 217 -17.94 -6.88 26.04
C ALA A 217 -19.38 -7.34 25.76
N GLY A 218 -19.60 -8.18 24.73
CA GLY A 218 -20.91 -8.76 24.46
C GLY A 218 -21.38 -9.74 25.55
N GLU A 219 -20.44 -10.42 26.23
CA GLU A 219 -20.74 -11.34 27.33
C GLU A 219 -21.02 -10.60 28.63
N TYR A 220 -20.33 -9.49 28.85
CA TYR A 220 -20.62 -8.59 29.97
C TYR A 220 -22.02 -7.98 29.82
N GLN A 221 -22.33 -7.48 28.62
CA GLN A 221 -23.63 -6.87 28.31
C GLN A 221 -24.81 -7.83 28.47
N THR A 222 -24.62 -9.12 28.19
CA THR A 222 -25.66 -10.15 28.30
C THR A 222 -25.66 -10.88 29.64
N GLY A 223 -24.71 -10.58 30.54
CA GLY A 223 -24.50 -11.30 31.79
C GLY A 223 -23.92 -12.70 31.65
N GLY A 224 -23.64 -13.16 30.41
CA GLY A 224 -23.10 -14.49 30.13
C GLY A 224 -21.72 -14.76 30.73
N ASP A 225 -20.92 -13.71 30.97
CA ASP A 225 -19.62 -13.83 31.61
C ASP A 225 -19.70 -14.41 33.02
N SER A 226 -20.73 -14.04 33.80
CA SER A 226 -20.95 -14.57 35.15
C SER A 226 -21.04 -16.10 35.19
N ILE A 227 -21.71 -16.69 34.19
CA ILE A 227 -21.86 -18.14 34.04
C ILE A 227 -20.53 -18.74 33.58
N LEU A 228 -19.88 -18.16 32.58
CA LEU A 228 -18.62 -18.68 32.02
C LEU A 228 -17.54 -18.77 33.10
N ARG A 229 -17.46 -17.81 34.01
CA ARG A 229 -16.43 -17.75 35.06
C ARG A 229 -16.60 -18.77 36.18
N THR A 230 -17.77 -19.42 36.31
CA THR A 230 -17.95 -20.55 37.24
C THR A 230 -17.40 -21.86 36.68
N THR A 231 -17.06 -21.91 35.40
CA THR A 231 -16.52 -23.11 34.75
C THR A 231 -15.03 -23.30 35.01
N LYS A 232 -14.54 -24.55 34.93
CA LYS A 232 -13.13 -24.92 35.14
C LYS A 232 -12.12 -24.10 34.32
N TYR A 233 -12.52 -23.66 33.12
CA TYR A 233 -11.65 -22.92 32.19
C TYR A 233 -12.07 -21.47 31.97
N GLY A 234 -13.02 -20.95 32.75
CA GLY A 234 -13.72 -19.67 32.54
C GLY A 234 -12.94 -18.38 32.72
N ARG A 235 -11.62 -18.44 32.97
CA ARG A 235 -10.77 -17.24 33.18
C ARG A 235 -9.68 -17.16 32.10
N LYS A 236 -8.41 -17.33 32.50
CA LYS A 236 -7.24 -17.22 31.61
C LYS A 236 -7.34 -18.10 30.36
N GLN A 237 -7.75 -19.37 30.53
CA GLN A 237 -7.81 -20.31 29.41
C GLN A 237 -8.89 -19.91 28.38
N LEU A 238 -10.05 -19.43 28.84
CA LEU A 238 -11.10 -18.92 27.97
C LEU A 238 -10.64 -17.67 27.22
N ALA A 239 -10.00 -16.71 27.89
CA ALA A 239 -9.46 -15.50 27.25
C ALA A 239 -8.48 -15.83 26.11
N ILE A 240 -7.49 -16.68 26.41
CA ILE A 240 -6.51 -17.14 25.40
C ILE A 240 -7.23 -17.80 24.23
N THR A 241 -8.21 -18.66 24.52
CA THR A 241 -8.93 -19.39 23.47
C THR A 241 -9.76 -18.46 22.58
N LYS A 242 -10.41 -17.44 23.17
CA LYS A 242 -11.14 -16.40 22.45
C LYS A 242 -10.27 -15.60 21.51
N ILE A 243 -9.13 -15.12 22.03
CA ILE A 243 -8.17 -14.34 21.24
C ILE A 243 -7.60 -15.19 20.09
N LEU A 244 -7.21 -16.44 20.36
CA LEU A 244 -6.71 -17.35 19.32
C LEU A 244 -7.79 -17.63 18.26
N ALA A 245 -9.05 -17.84 18.65
CA ALA A 245 -10.14 -18.07 17.71
C ALA A 245 -10.41 -16.84 16.84
N ALA A 246 -10.38 -15.64 17.44
CA ALA A 246 -10.52 -14.38 16.74
C ALA A 246 -9.36 -14.16 15.74
N PHE A 247 -8.10 -14.28 16.19
CA PHE A 247 -6.93 -14.19 15.30
C PHE A 247 -6.96 -15.19 14.17
N THR A 248 -7.34 -16.45 14.44
CA THR A 248 -7.47 -17.46 13.37
C THR A 248 -8.49 -17.03 12.32
N LEU A 249 -9.65 -16.52 12.74
CA LEU A 249 -10.67 -16.02 11.82
C LEU A 249 -10.14 -14.85 10.98
N PHE A 250 -9.47 -13.88 11.62
CA PHE A 250 -8.98 -12.69 10.93
C PHE A 250 -7.84 -12.99 9.96
N VAL A 251 -6.87 -13.82 10.37
CA VAL A 251 -5.79 -14.26 9.47
C VAL A 251 -6.36 -14.98 8.26
N VAL A 252 -7.28 -15.94 8.44
CA VAL A 252 -7.88 -16.68 7.32
C VAL A 252 -8.67 -15.75 6.41
N THR A 253 -9.49 -14.85 6.98
CA THR A 253 -10.29 -13.90 6.19
C THR A 253 -9.40 -12.95 5.41
N PHE A 254 -8.34 -12.43 6.03
CA PHE A 254 -7.36 -11.58 5.38
C PHE A 254 -6.64 -12.29 4.24
N LEU A 255 -6.09 -13.48 4.49
CA LEU A 255 -5.37 -14.24 3.48
C LEU A 255 -6.27 -14.59 2.29
N VAL A 256 -7.48 -15.09 2.54
CA VAL A 256 -8.43 -15.39 1.45
C VAL A 256 -8.78 -14.12 0.68
N GLY A 257 -9.11 -13.04 1.39
CA GLY A 257 -9.54 -11.78 0.79
C GLY A 257 -8.44 -11.11 -0.04
N ILE A 258 -7.23 -11.00 0.51
CA ILE A 258 -6.09 -10.36 -0.18
C ILE A 258 -5.61 -11.22 -1.35
N THR A 259 -5.59 -12.56 -1.21
CA THR A 259 -5.22 -13.46 -2.30
C THR A 259 -6.21 -13.38 -3.44
N VAL A 260 -7.53 -13.37 -3.16
CA VAL A 260 -8.54 -13.16 -4.22
C VAL A 260 -8.35 -11.82 -4.92
N HIS A 261 -8.09 -10.75 -4.15
CA HIS A 261 -7.88 -9.41 -4.70
C HIS A 261 -6.66 -9.36 -5.63
N ILE A 262 -5.50 -9.82 -5.15
CA ILE A 262 -4.25 -9.85 -5.92
C ILE A 262 -4.38 -10.74 -7.17
N LEU A 263 -4.99 -11.93 -7.05
CA LEU A 263 -5.16 -12.82 -8.20
C LEU A 263 -6.04 -12.20 -9.30
N ILE A 264 -7.06 -11.42 -8.95
CA ILE A 264 -7.88 -10.71 -9.94
C ILE A 264 -7.05 -9.66 -10.68
N LEU A 265 -6.24 -8.88 -9.94
CA LEU A 265 -5.35 -7.88 -10.53
C LEU A 265 -4.31 -8.53 -11.44
N ASP A 266 -3.61 -9.56 -10.96
CA ASP A 266 -2.57 -10.26 -11.71
C ASP A 266 -3.13 -10.96 -12.95
N ALA A 267 -4.34 -11.51 -12.87
CA ALA A 267 -5.01 -12.12 -14.01
C ALA A 267 -5.41 -11.08 -15.08
N ALA A 268 -5.76 -9.86 -14.66
CA ALA A 268 -6.15 -8.79 -15.59
C ALA A 268 -4.93 -8.12 -16.23
N PHE A 269 -3.96 -7.70 -15.41
CA PHE A 269 -2.79 -6.91 -15.84
C PHE A 269 -1.60 -7.78 -16.30
N GLY A 270 -1.62 -9.07 -16.02
CA GLY A 270 -0.54 -10.00 -16.36
C GLY A 270 0.61 -9.96 -15.35
N THR A 271 1.26 -11.10 -15.15
CA THR A 271 2.34 -11.25 -14.16
C THR A 271 3.68 -10.69 -14.62
N ASP A 272 3.88 -10.47 -15.92
CA ASP A 272 5.15 -9.92 -16.43
C ASP A 272 5.39 -8.48 -15.96
N CYS A 273 4.32 -7.70 -15.80
CA CYS A 273 4.37 -6.34 -15.27
C CYS A 273 4.93 -6.29 -13.84
N LEU A 274 4.78 -7.36 -13.06
CA LEU A 274 5.25 -7.46 -11.67
C LEU A 274 6.78 -7.47 -11.55
N LYS A 275 7.49 -7.76 -12.64
CA LYS A 275 8.97 -7.70 -12.68
C LYS A 275 9.51 -6.28 -12.70
N THR A 276 8.66 -5.28 -12.97
CA THR A 276 9.04 -3.87 -12.99
C THR A 276 9.63 -3.45 -11.65
N SER A 277 10.76 -2.75 -11.67
CA SER A 277 11.38 -2.15 -10.50
C SER A 277 10.46 -1.08 -9.90
N PHE A 278 10.40 -1.01 -8.58
CA PHE A 278 9.57 -0.04 -7.86
C PHE A 278 9.80 1.40 -8.33
N GLN A 279 11.06 1.72 -8.63
CA GLN A 279 11.53 3.02 -9.10
C GLN A 279 10.86 3.46 -10.41
N MET A 280 10.74 2.52 -11.36
CA MET A 280 10.13 2.80 -12.66
C MET A 280 8.62 3.04 -12.59
N ARG A 281 7.98 2.63 -11.49
CA ARG A 281 6.54 2.83 -11.30
C ARG A 281 6.20 4.08 -10.52
N TYR A 282 6.94 4.35 -9.45
CA TYR A 282 6.60 5.39 -8.47
C TYR A 282 7.43 6.65 -8.66
N SER A 283 8.73 6.58 -8.39
CA SER A 283 9.73 7.64 -8.58
C SER A 283 11.12 7.01 -8.71
N ILE A 284 11.98 7.57 -9.55
CA ILE A 284 13.31 7.03 -9.85
C ILE A 284 14.26 7.00 -8.64
N ILE A 285 13.96 7.82 -7.61
CA ILE A 285 14.76 7.95 -6.40
C ILE A 285 14.22 7.13 -5.22
N ASN A 286 13.15 6.35 -5.42
CA ASN A 286 12.59 5.51 -4.37
C ASN A 286 13.61 4.50 -3.81
N LEU A 287 13.69 4.43 -2.49
CA LEU A 287 14.70 3.65 -1.75
C LEU A 287 14.52 2.11 -1.74
N PRO A 288 13.31 1.53 -1.84
CA PRO A 288 13.16 0.08 -1.83
C PRO A 288 13.78 -0.63 -3.05
N ASN A 289 14.78 -1.48 -2.84
CA ASN A 289 15.26 -2.43 -3.86
C ASN A 289 14.28 -3.62 -4.00
N ILE A 290 13.12 -3.38 -4.60
CA ILE A 290 12.09 -4.40 -4.81
C ILE A 290 11.43 -4.24 -6.19
N ASN A 291 10.90 -5.33 -6.72
CA ASN A 291 9.97 -5.29 -7.84
C ASN A 291 8.50 -5.19 -7.37
N LEU A 292 7.60 -4.94 -8.32
CA LEU A 292 6.17 -4.78 -8.05
C LEU A 292 5.51 -6.05 -7.49
N GLY A 293 5.99 -7.26 -7.84
CA GLY A 293 5.50 -8.51 -7.24
C GLY A 293 5.89 -8.65 -5.76
N GLN A 294 7.13 -8.32 -5.42
CA GLN A 294 7.59 -8.26 -4.04
C GLN A 294 6.84 -7.18 -3.25
N LEU A 295 6.54 -6.04 -3.87
CA LEU A 295 5.73 -4.98 -3.27
C LEU A 295 4.36 -5.53 -2.84
N GLN A 296 3.63 -6.25 -3.71
CA GLN A 296 2.33 -6.84 -3.33
C GLN A 296 2.42 -7.71 -2.07
N ILE A 297 3.47 -8.54 -1.97
CA ILE A 297 3.71 -9.41 -0.82
C ILE A 297 4.01 -8.59 0.43
N ILE A 298 4.85 -7.55 0.31
CA ILE A 298 5.21 -6.65 1.40
C ILE A 298 3.98 -5.90 1.91
N LEU A 299 3.16 -5.33 1.02
CA LEU A 299 1.91 -4.64 1.40
C LEU A 299 0.94 -5.59 2.11
N ALA A 300 0.77 -6.81 1.59
CA ALA A 300 -0.07 -7.82 2.22
C ALA A 300 0.44 -8.22 3.62
N ALA A 301 1.76 -8.39 3.78
CA ALA A 301 2.36 -8.75 5.06
C ALA A 301 2.29 -7.61 6.09
N ALA A 302 2.62 -6.38 5.69
CA ALA A 302 2.52 -5.18 6.52
C ALA A 302 1.06 -4.93 6.93
N GLY A 303 0.13 -5.01 5.96
CA GLY A 303 -1.30 -4.91 6.20
C GLY A 303 -1.82 -5.95 7.18
N LEU A 304 -1.41 -7.22 7.05
CA LEU A 304 -1.80 -8.26 8.00
C LEU A 304 -1.32 -7.93 9.43
N LEU A 305 -0.06 -7.52 9.58
CA LEU A 305 0.51 -7.16 10.87
C LEU A 305 -0.25 -6.00 11.52
N SER A 306 -0.51 -4.93 10.77
CA SER A 306 -1.25 -3.76 11.26
C SER A 306 -2.73 -4.07 11.55
N VAL A 307 -3.39 -4.93 10.76
CA VAL A 307 -4.76 -5.41 11.08
C VAL A 307 -4.73 -6.18 12.40
N LEU A 308 -3.76 -7.07 12.61
CA LEU A 308 -3.64 -7.84 13.84
C LEU A 308 -3.36 -6.94 15.05
N ALA A 309 -2.48 -5.95 14.91
CA ALA A 309 -2.23 -4.94 15.95
C ALA A 309 -3.53 -4.20 16.32
N THR A 310 -4.27 -3.71 15.32
CA THR A 310 -5.55 -3.01 15.50
C THR A 310 -6.63 -3.89 16.16
N VAL A 311 -6.74 -5.14 15.74
CA VAL A 311 -7.64 -6.13 16.35
C VAL A 311 -7.23 -6.42 17.79
N SER A 312 -5.94 -6.57 18.08
CA SER A 312 -5.46 -6.85 19.43
C SER A 312 -5.80 -5.70 20.39
N CYS A 313 -5.65 -4.44 19.95
CA CYS A 313 -6.10 -3.25 20.66
C CYS A 313 -7.62 -3.30 20.92
N THR A 314 -8.40 -3.67 19.90
CA THR A 314 -9.87 -3.83 20.03
C THR A 314 -10.27 -4.94 21.00
N LEU A 315 -9.56 -6.07 21.01
CA LEU A 315 -9.77 -7.15 21.97
C LEU A 315 -9.44 -6.71 23.40
N PHE A 316 -8.39 -5.89 23.58
CA PHE A 316 -8.08 -5.28 24.86
C PHE A 316 -9.20 -4.34 25.34
N LEU A 317 -9.67 -3.45 24.48
CA LEU A 317 -10.81 -2.56 24.77
C LEU A 317 -12.07 -3.38 25.09
N SER A 318 -12.34 -4.45 24.33
CA SER A 318 -13.44 -5.38 24.58
C SER A 318 -13.37 -6.03 25.95
N ALA A 319 -12.17 -6.41 26.42
CA ALA A 319 -11.97 -6.99 27.74
C ALA A 319 -12.18 -5.96 28.87
N LYS A 320 -12.05 -4.66 28.58
CA LYS A 320 -12.08 -3.56 29.57
C LYS A 320 -13.44 -2.87 29.69
N CYS A 321 -14.11 -2.65 28.56
CA CYS A 321 -15.40 -1.95 28.50
C CYS A 321 -16.57 -2.90 28.82
N LYS A 322 -17.72 -2.34 29.24
CA LYS A 322 -18.90 -3.12 29.68
C LYS A 322 -19.86 -3.50 28.55
N ASP A 323 -19.86 -2.75 27.45
CA ASP A 323 -20.79 -2.93 26.34
C ASP A 323 -20.09 -2.86 24.97
N THR A 324 -20.70 -3.50 23.97
CA THR A 324 -20.11 -3.65 22.64
C THR A 324 -20.02 -2.32 21.87
N LEU A 325 -20.96 -1.39 22.11
CA LEU A 325 -21.04 -0.15 21.35
C LEU A 325 -19.91 0.80 21.73
N THR A 326 -19.61 0.93 23.03
CA THR A 326 -18.47 1.69 23.54
C THR A 326 -17.16 1.18 22.95
N VAL A 327 -16.95 -0.15 22.92
CA VAL A 327 -15.75 -0.75 22.33
C VAL A 327 -15.63 -0.40 20.86
N LEU A 328 -16.72 -0.55 20.10
CA LEU A 328 -16.73 -0.27 18.67
C LEU A 328 -16.36 1.19 18.38
N LEU A 329 -16.99 2.15 19.09
CA LEU A 329 -16.74 3.58 18.87
C LEU A 329 -15.29 3.95 19.18
N ILE A 330 -14.75 3.51 20.33
CA ILE A 330 -13.37 3.80 20.71
C ILE A 330 -12.40 3.16 19.71
N SER A 331 -12.63 1.90 19.32
CA SER A 331 -11.76 1.21 18.36
C SER A 331 -11.74 1.86 16.99
N ILE A 332 -12.89 2.37 16.50
CA ILE A 332 -12.93 3.11 15.22
C ILE A 332 -12.16 4.42 15.32
N VAL A 333 -12.28 5.15 16.44
CA VAL A 333 -11.48 6.36 16.68
C VAL A 333 -9.99 6.03 16.69
N VAL A 334 -9.56 4.99 17.41
CA VAL A 334 -8.16 4.55 17.45
C VAL A 334 -7.67 4.13 16.07
N LEU A 335 -8.48 3.41 15.29
CA LEU A 335 -8.15 2.98 13.93
C LEU A 335 -7.96 4.18 12.98
N LEU A 336 -8.81 5.20 13.06
CA LEU A 336 -8.75 6.36 12.15
C LEU A 336 -7.82 7.48 12.64
N MET A 337 -7.38 7.45 13.91
CA MET A 337 -6.53 8.49 14.50
C MET A 337 -5.22 8.71 13.73
N PRO A 338 -4.48 7.68 13.27
CA PRO A 338 -3.21 7.89 12.57
C PRO A 338 -3.41 8.60 11.23
N LEU A 339 -4.50 8.29 10.53
CA LEU A 339 -4.90 8.97 9.30
C LEU A 339 -5.10 10.47 9.54
N PHE A 340 -5.91 10.83 10.54
CA PHE A 340 -6.15 12.24 10.85
C PHE A 340 -4.89 12.96 11.37
N ALA A 341 -4.07 12.27 12.18
CA ALA A 341 -2.80 12.81 12.64
C ALA A 341 -1.84 13.09 11.48
N TYR A 342 -1.78 12.18 10.49
CA TYR A 342 -0.96 12.35 9.30
C TYR A 342 -1.44 13.50 8.42
N VAL A 343 -2.75 13.60 8.17
CA VAL A 343 -3.32 14.73 7.40
C VAL A 343 -3.03 16.07 8.07
N ALA A 344 -3.07 16.12 9.41
CA ALA A 344 -2.87 17.37 10.15
C ALA A 344 -1.39 17.77 10.32
N MET A 345 -0.48 16.79 10.46
CA MET A 345 0.90 17.04 10.92
C MET A 345 1.97 16.32 10.08
N GLY A 346 1.59 15.57 9.06
CA GLY A 346 2.48 14.70 8.30
C GLY A 346 3.00 13.51 9.13
N ALA A 347 4.13 12.95 8.71
CA ALA A 347 4.78 11.85 9.38
C ALA A 347 5.38 12.26 10.74
N THR A 348 4.65 11.96 11.82
CA THR A 348 5.08 12.19 13.20
C THR A 348 5.10 10.88 13.99
N TRP A 349 5.67 10.91 15.20
CA TRP A 349 5.59 9.78 16.13
C TRP A 349 4.14 9.34 16.40
N LEU A 350 3.19 10.28 16.46
CA LEU A 350 1.79 9.97 16.72
C LEU A 350 1.14 9.22 15.54
N SER A 351 1.41 9.64 14.30
CA SER A 351 0.86 9.00 13.10
C SER A 351 1.51 7.67 12.75
N THR A 352 2.64 7.32 13.38
CA THR A 352 3.47 6.15 13.01
C THR A 352 3.51 5.04 14.06
N ILE A 353 3.25 5.34 15.34
CA ILE A 353 3.31 4.34 16.42
C ILE A 353 1.98 3.62 16.64
N LEU A 354 0.85 4.20 16.28
CA LEU A 354 -0.47 3.64 16.59
C LEU A 354 -0.82 2.36 15.77
N PRO A 355 -1.79 1.53 16.22
CA PRO A 355 -2.05 0.19 15.65
C PRO A 355 -2.42 0.11 14.17
N SER A 356 -2.89 1.20 13.61
CA SER A 356 -3.29 1.35 12.20
C SER A 356 -2.41 2.35 11.44
N ALA A 357 -1.23 2.69 11.96
CA ALA A 357 -0.34 3.68 11.36
C ALA A 357 0.05 3.40 9.91
N GLY A 358 0.14 2.12 9.52
CA GLY A 358 0.40 1.70 8.14
C GLY A 358 -0.84 1.36 7.31
N ILE A 359 -2.05 1.54 7.85
CA ILE A 359 -3.31 1.23 7.18
C ILE A 359 -4.17 2.49 7.17
N GLY A 360 -4.27 3.14 6.02
CA GLY A 360 -5.07 4.35 5.86
C GLY A 360 -5.17 4.77 4.41
N MET A 361 -5.44 6.05 4.18
CA MET A 361 -5.39 6.64 2.84
C MET A 361 -3.98 7.18 2.61
N GLN A 362 -3.69 8.41 3.03
CA GLN A 362 -2.38 9.03 2.79
C GLN A 362 -1.23 8.45 3.64
N ASN A 363 -1.53 7.87 4.79
CA ASN A 363 -0.54 7.26 5.69
C ASN A 363 -0.34 5.75 5.42
N ASN A 364 -0.86 5.22 4.32
CA ASN A 364 -0.74 3.78 4.02
C ASN A 364 0.72 3.36 3.84
N PHE A 365 0.99 2.06 3.96
CA PHE A 365 2.35 1.55 3.96
C PHE A 365 3.06 1.76 2.61
N LEU A 366 2.34 1.64 1.49
CA LEU A 366 2.86 1.95 0.15
C LEU A 366 3.46 3.37 0.07
N TYR A 367 2.74 4.39 0.53
CA TYR A 367 3.23 5.78 0.49
C TYR A 367 4.34 6.00 1.51
N GLN A 368 4.32 5.33 2.66
CA GLN A 368 5.46 5.37 3.56
C GLN A 368 6.74 4.74 2.95
N LEU A 369 6.60 3.78 2.03
CA LEU A 369 7.73 3.24 1.25
C LEU A 369 8.18 4.15 0.11
N ALA A 370 7.27 4.93 -0.46
CA ALA A 370 7.55 5.84 -1.56
C ALA A 370 8.11 7.19 -1.09
N ASP A 371 7.67 7.68 0.06
CA ASP A 371 8.06 8.97 0.62
C ASP A 371 9.35 8.87 1.46
N PHE A 372 10.09 9.99 1.56
CA PHE A 372 11.32 10.09 2.37
C PHE A 372 11.04 10.54 3.81
N ASN A 373 10.05 9.92 4.44
CA ASN A 373 9.64 10.26 5.80
C ASN A 373 10.59 9.62 6.84
N TYR A 374 11.25 10.45 7.64
CA TYR A 374 12.09 10.04 8.77
C TYR A 374 11.63 10.69 10.08
N LEU A 375 11.57 9.88 11.14
CA LEU A 375 11.37 10.35 12.51
C LEU A 375 12.72 10.57 13.18
N ASN A 376 12.91 11.74 13.78
CA ASN A 376 14.18 12.13 14.37
C ASN A 376 14.08 12.20 15.90
N ILE A 377 15.05 11.63 16.61
CA ILE A 377 15.19 11.74 18.06
C ILE A 377 16.67 11.61 18.46
N GLY A 378 17.18 12.59 19.21
CA GLY A 378 18.54 12.54 19.77
C GLY A 378 19.65 12.39 18.73
N GLY A 379 19.52 13.02 17.55
CA GLY A 379 20.49 12.93 16.45
C GLY A 379 20.38 11.66 15.60
N MET A 380 19.48 10.73 15.94
CA MET A 380 19.19 9.54 15.15
C MET A 380 17.94 9.75 14.29
N SER A 381 17.97 9.18 13.08
CA SER A 381 16.85 9.19 12.13
C SER A 381 16.32 7.78 11.89
N PHE A 382 15.01 7.60 11.94
CA PHE A 382 14.32 6.32 11.76
C PHE A 382 13.34 6.43 10.61
N TRP A 383 13.52 5.61 9.57
CA TRP A 383 12.62 5.59 8.41
C TRP A 383 11.25 5.06 8.82
N THR A 384 10.17 5.75 8.42
CA THR A 384 8.82 5.46 8.93
C THR A 384 8.30 4.05 8.67
N PRO A 385 8.56 3.38 7.52
CA PRO A 385 8.13 1.99 7.32
C PRO A 385 8.65 1.04 8.39
N HIS A 386 9.89 1.22 8.84
CA HIS A 386 10.47 0.39 9.90
C HIS A 386 9.80 0.66 11.25
N VAL A 387 9.54 1.93 11.57
CA VAL A 387 8.86 2.31 12.82
C VAL A 387 7.45 1.72 12.88
N ILE A 388 6.70 1.81 11.77
CA ILE A 388 5.34 1.27 11.67
C ILE A 388 5.33 -0.25 11.91
N LEU A 389 6.22 -1.00 11.25
CA LEU A 389 6.28 -2.46 11.42
C LEU A 389 6.69 -2.86 12.83
N ILE A 390 7.71 -2.19 13.39
CA ILE A 390 8.18 -2.46 14.76
C ILE A 390 7.08 -2.14 15.77
N SER A 391 6.40 -0.99 15.61
CA SER A 391 5.33 -0.59 16.51
C SER A 391 4.16 -1.55 16.47
N ALA A 392 3.66 -1.88 15.26
CA ALA A 392 2.57 -2.84 15.09
C ALA A 392 2.91 -4.22 15.71
N GLY A 393 4.17 -4.66 15.57
CA GLY A 393 4.67 -5.85 16.25
C GLY A 393 4.58 -5.76 17.77
N ILE A 394 5.13 -4.70 18.37
CA ILE A 394 5.08 -4.47 19.83
C ILE A 394 3.64 -4.39 20.32
N GLU A 395 2.80 -3.61 19.66
CA GLU A 395 1.39 -3.41 20.00
C GLU A 395 0.60 -4.71 19.96
N LEU A 396 0.80 -5.55 18.94
CA LEU A 396 0.19 -6.87 18.86
C LEU A 396 0.45 -7.69 20.13
N PHE A 397 1.70 -7.74 20.60
CA PHE A 397 2.06 -8.47 21.82
C PHE A 397 1.49 -7.81 23.07
N VAL A 398 1.66 -6.49 23.20
CA VAL A 398 1.25 -5.72 24.39
C VAL A 398 -0.26 -5.77 24.57
N PHE A 399 -1.05 -5.45 23.55
CA PHE A 399 -2.51 -5.45 23.66
C PHE A 399 -3.09 -6.85 23.83
N THR A 400 -2.49 -7.87 23.20
CA THR A 400 -2.87 -9.27 23.46
C THR A 400 -2.68 -9.64 24.93
N PHE A 401 -1.53 -9.29 25.51
CA PHE A 401 -1.27 -9.51 26.93
C PHE A 401 -2.24 -8.73 27.82
N LEU A 402 -2.46 -7.45 27.52
CA LEU A 402 -3.37 -6.58 28.27
C LEU A 402 -4.82 -7.06 28.18
N ALA A 403 -5.26 -7.61 27.05
CA ALA A 403 -6.59 -8.21 26.89
C ALA A 403 -6.77 -9.41 27.83
N ILE A 404 -5.80 -10.33 27.86
CA ILE A 404 -5.82 -11.49 28.77
C ILE A 404 -5.82 -11.03 30.22
N HIS A 405 -4.93 -10.09 30.56
CA HIS A 405 -4.81 -9.57 31.92
C HIS A 405 -6.11 -8.89 32.39
N SER A 406 -6.69 -8.03 31.54
CA SER A 406 -7.90 -7.28 31.85
C SER A 406 -9.11 -8.20 32.03
N TYR A 407 -9.27 -9.20 31.16
CA TYR A 407 -10.32 -10.21 31.31
C TYR A 407 -10.18 -11.00 32.61
N CYS A 408 -8.96 -11.43 32.96
CA CYS A 408 -8.72 -12.20 34.17
C CYS A 408 -9.04 -11.41 35.45
N ARG A 409 -8.75 -10.10 35.47
CA ARG A 409 -8.99 -9.21 36.62
C ARG A 409 -10.39 -8.60 36.67
N HIS A 410 -11.20 -8.75 35.62
CA HIS A 410 -12.59 -8.29 35.64
C HIS A 410 -13.32 -8.87 36.87
N GLN A 411 -14.15 -8.09 37.55
CA GLN A 411 -14.99 -8.56 38.65
C GLN A 411 -16.44 -8.34 38.24
N VAL A 412 -17.22 -9.41 38.30
CA VAL A 412 -18.66 -9.33 38.03
C VAL A 412 -19.27 -8.63 39.24
N ALA A 413 -19.99 -7.54 38.99
CA ALA A 413 -20.69 -6.78 40.03
C ALA A 413 -21.91 -7.54 40.54
#